data_AF-A0A480A8Y5-F1
#
_entry.id   AF-A0A480A8Y5-F1
#
_cell.length_a   1.000
_cell.length_b   1.000
_cell.length_c   1.000
_cell.angle_alpha   90.00
_cell.angle_beta   90.00
_cell.angle_gamma   90.00
#
_symmetry.space_group_name_H-M   'P 1'
#
loop_
_entity.id
_entity.type
_entity.pdbx_description
1 polymer ?
#
loop_
_entity_poly.entity_id
_entity_poly.type
_entity_poly.pdbx_seq_one_letter_code
_entity_poly.pdbx_strand_id
1 'polypeptide(L)' 'MSNELPIVEIDLTPEYKSNLRSLAKRYRNIRSDTQVIIE' A
#
# COMPACT_ATOMS: atom_id res chain seq x y z
N MET A 1 -1.87 -9.41 -27.68
CA MET A 1 -3.08 -8.63 -27.34
C MET A 1 -2.71 -7.75 -26.16
N SER A 2 -2.68 -6.44 -26.36
CA SER A 2 -2.24 -5.50 -25.33
C SER A 2 -3.30 -5.42 -24.24
N ASN A 3 -3.02 -6.00 -23.07
CA ASN A 3 -3.84 -5.84 -21.86
C ASN A 3 -3.53 -4.48 -21.21
N GLU A 4 -3.81 -3.39 -21.93
CA GLU A 4 -3.76 -2.06 -21.33
C GLU A 4 -4.96 -1.92 -20.40
N LEU A 5 -4.73 -2.24 -19.12
CA LEU A 5 -5.69 -1.92 -18.07
C LEU A 5 -5.88 -0.40 -18.08
N PRO A 6 -7.13 0.11 -18.03
CA PRO A 6 -7.36 1.53 -17.96
C PRO A 6 -6.65 2.06 -16.71
N ILE A 7 -5.74 3.02 -16.92
CA ILE A 7 -5.07 3.74 -15.83
C ILE A 7 -6.17 4.63 -15.22
N VAL A 8 -6.84 4.10 -14.20
CA VAL A 8 -7.82 4.87 -13.44
C VAL A 8 -7.04 5.88 -12.62
N GLU A 9 -7.03 7.13 -13.08
CA GLU A 9 -6.39 8.24 -12.40
C GLU A 9 -7.28 8.69 -11.25
N ILE A 10 -7.05 8.09 -10.07
CA ILE A 10 -7.77 8.44 -8.85
C ILE A 10 -7.03 9.61 -8.21
N ASP A 11 -7.64 10.79 -8.20
CA ASP A 11 -7.08 11.91 -7.44
C ASP A 11 -7.31 11.69 -5.94
N LEU A 12 -6.25 11.23 -5.27
CA LEU A 12 -6.28 11.02 -3.84
C LEU A 12 -6.06 12.35 -3.12
N THR A 13 -6.88 12.61 -2.10
CA THR A 13 -6.71 13.78 -1.25
C THR A 13 -5.33 13.79 -0.57
N PRO A 14 -4.76 14.96 -0.26
CA PRO A 14 -3.46 15.06 0.42
C PRO A 14 -3.42 14.27 1.74
N GLU A 15 -4.51 14.28 2.50
CA GLU A 15 -4.67 13.52 3.74
C GLU A 15 -4.58 12.01 3.49
N TYR A 16 -5.32 11.52 2.49
CA TYR A 16 -5.30 10.10 2.13
C TYR A 16 -3.90 9.65 1.69
N LYS A 17 -3.20 10.47 0.89
CA LYS A 17 -1.80 10.22 0.50
C LYS A 17 -0.87 10.14 1.71
N SER A 18 -1.04 11.02 2.70
CA SER A 18 -0.25 11.02 3.94
C SER A 18 -0.51 9.76 4.79
N ASN A 19 -1.78 9.39 4.92
CA ASN A 19 -2.19 8.21 5.67
C ASN A 19 -1.62 6.92 5.03
N LEU A 20 -1.69 6.80 3.69
CA LEU A 20 -1.09 5.68 2.98
C LEU A 20 0.43 5.60 3.17
N ARG A 21 1.14 6.73 3.11
CA ARG A 21 2.59 6.74 3.37
C ARG A 21 2.92 6.30 4.78
N SER A 22 2.14 6.74 5.76
CA SER A 22 2.30 6.35 7.17
C SER A 22 2.05 4.87 7.36
N LEU A 23 0.99 4.34 6.72
CA LEU A 23 0.67 2.92 6.72
C LEU A 23 1.80 2.09 6.09
N ALA A 24 2.26 2.46 4.90
CA ALA A 24 3.32 1.75 4.19
C ALA A 24 4.64 1.74 4.96
N LYS A 25 4.95 2.82 5.68
CA LYS A 25 6.13 2.87 6.58
C LYS A 25 5.95 1.95 7.78
N ARG A 26 4.79 2.02 8.44
CA ARG A 26 4.49 1.23 9.65
C ARG A 26 4.56 -0.27 9.38
N TYR A 27 4.05 -0.69 8.23
CA TYR A 27 3.97 -2.08 7.84
C TYR A 27 5.02 -2.47 6.79
N ARG A 28 6.11 -1.70 6.67
CA ARG A 28 7.17 -1.99 5.68
C ARG A 28 7.80 -3.37 5.88
N ASN A 29 7.90 -3.79 7.14
CA ASN A 29 8.44 -5.09 7.54
C ASN A 29 7.33 -6.02 8.05
N ILE A 30 6.08 -5.85 7.58
CA ILE A 30 4.94 -6.61 8.09
C ILE A 30 5.20 -8.12 8.11
N ARG A 31 5.92 -8.65 7.11
CA ARG A 31 6.29 -10.07 7.07
C ARG A 31 7.13 -10.50 8.28
N SER A 32 8.10 -9.68 8.70
CA SER A 32 8.91 -9.91 9.91
C SER A 32 8.09 -9.68 11.18
N ASP A 33 7.29 -8.61 11.21
CA ASP A 33 6.47 -8.24 12.37
C ASP A 33 5.42 -9.32 12.67
N THR A 34 4.86 -9.96 11.64
CA THR A 34 3.86 -11.03 11.78
C THR A 34 4.46 -12.41 11.86
N GLN A 35 5.78 -12.58 11.66
CA GLN A 35 6.40 -13.90 11.62
C GLN A 35 6.24 -14.65 12.95
N VAL A 36 6.34 -13.92 14.07
CA VAL A 36 6.13 -14.43 15.43
C VAL A 36 4.69 -14.89 15.70
N ILE A 37 3.73 -14.44 14.88
CA ILE A 37 2.30 -14.82 15.01
C ILE A 37 1.95 -15.99 14.09
N ILE A 38 2.74 -16.24 13.04
CA ILE A 38 2.47 -17.26 12.01
C ILE A 38 3.18 -18.60 12.32
N GLU A 39 4.27 -18.61 13.09
CA GLU A 39 5.00 -19.82 13.55
C GLU A 39 4.69 -20.18 15.01
#